data_AF-X0XYS0-F1
#
_entry.id   AF-X0XYS0-F1
#
_cell.length_a   1.000
_cell.length_b   1.000
_cell.length_c   1.000
_cell.angle_alpha   90.00
_cell.angle_beta   90.00
_cell.angle_gamma   90.00
#
_symmetry.space_group_name_H-M   'P 1'
#
loop_
_entity.id
_entity.type
_entity.pdbx_description
1 polymer ?
#
loop_
_entity_poly.entity_id
_entity_poly.type
_entity_poly.pdbx_seq_one_letter_code
_entity_poly.pdbx_strand_id
1 'polypeptide(L)'
;MEKVKTHWRQLVNPDYLGAYSLPNGQDITVKIRLVKKEIVKGIGGKQEECTVAQIENNKPLILNVTNSRMIQQIYGTPYIEDWA
;
A
#
# COMPACT_ATOMS: atom_id res chain seq x y z
N MET A 1 -20.98 27.00 -2.85
CA MET A 1 -19.64 26.40 -2.97
C MET A 1 -19.40 25.56 -1.73
N GLU A 2 -19.45 24.24 -1.84
CA GLU A 2 -19.03 23.36 -0.74
C GLU A 2 -17.53 23.55 -0.50
N LYS A 3 -17.15 23.86 0.75
CA LYS A 3 -15.74 23.95 1.13
C LYS A 3 -15.14 22.55 1.06
N VAL A 4 -14.18 22.35 0.16
CA VAL A 4 -13.32 21.17 0.14
C VAL A 4 -12.58 21.12 1.48
N LYS A 5 -12.85 20.10 2.29
CA LYS A 5 -12.19 19.87 3.58
C LYS A 5 -11.04 18.89 3.39
N THR A 6 -9.82 19.31 3.69
CA THR A 6 -8.65 18.43 3.67
C THR A 6 -8.64 17.55 4.92
N HIS A 7 -8.64 16.23 4.75
CA HIS A 7 -8.53 15.32 5.88
C HIS A 7 -7.11 15.36 6.46
N TRP A 8 -6.94 15.51 7.77
CA TRP A 8 -5.61 15.69 8.40
C TRP A 8 -4.61 14.58 8.05
N ARG A 9 -5.08 13.35 7.82
CA ARG A 9 -4.24 12.22 7.37
C ARG A 9 -3.56 12.43 6.02
N GLN A 10 -4.08 13.32 5.16
CA GLN A 10 -3.44 13.71 3.89
C GLN A 10 -2.27 14.68 4.10
N LEU A 11 -2.21 15.35 5.26
CA LEU A 11 -1.07 16.20 5.64
C LEU A 11 0.12 15.36 6.13
N VAL A 12 -0.10 14.06 6.36
CA VAL A 12 0.96 13.08 6.59
C VAL A 12 1.28 12.47 5.24
N ASN A 13 2.55 12.50 4.86
CA ASN A 13 3.04 11.92 3.61
C ASN A 13 3.95 10.71 3.90
N PRO A 14 3.40 9.53 4.23
CA PRO A 14 4.20 8.33 4.37
C PRO A 14 4.76 7.92 3.00
N ASP A 15 5.88 7.20 3.04
CA ASP A 15 6.55 6.65 1.86
C ASP A 15 5.76 5.52 1.16
N TYR A 16 4.64 5.10 1.75
CA TYR A 16 3.83 3.97 1.30
C TYR A 16 2.44 4.42 0.82
N LEU A 17 1.69 3.52 0.20
CA LEU A 17 0.27 3.68 -0.08
C LEU A 17 -0.57 3.39 1.16
N GLY A 18 -1.66 4.12 1.30
CA GLY A 18 -2.65 3.92 2.34
C GLY A 18 -3.87 4.80 2.13
N ALA A 19 -4.80 4.81 3.09
CA ALA A 19 -6.05 5.55 2.99
C ALA A 19 -5.89 7.07 2.73
N TYR A 20 -4.76 7.66 3.12
CA TYR A 20 -4.41 9.05 2.82
C TYR A 20 -4.12 9.30 1.33
N SER A 21 -3.73 8.26 0.59
CA SER A 21 -3.50 8.33 -0.86
C SER A 21 -4.81 8.21 -1.67
N LEU A 22 -5.95 7.97 -1.01
CA LEU A 22 -7.28 7.84 -1.61
C LEU A 22 -8.18 9.00 -1.16
N PRO A 23 -7.98 10.23 -1.68
CA PRO A 23 -8.82 11.36 -1.31
C PRO A 23 -10.27 11.08 -1.70
N ASN A 24 -11.20 11.39 -0.79
CA ASN A 24 -12.64 11.23 -0.96
C ASN A 24 -13.13 9.79 -1.23
N GLY A 25 -12.35 8.77 -0.86
CA GLY A 25 -12.75 7.38 -1.01
C GLY A 25 -12.80 6.90 -2.47
N GLN A 26 -12.01 7.53 -3.34
CA GLN A 26 -11.86 7.07 -4.71
C GLN A 26 -11.07 5.75 -4.76
N ASP A 27 -11.50 4.84 -5.62
CA ASP A 27 -10.75 3.65 -5.96
C ASP A 27 -9.67 3.99 -6.99
N ILE A 28 -8.47 3.43 -6.80
CA ILE A 28 -7.39 3.52 -7.78
C ILE A 28 -7.09 2.12 -8.30
N THR A 29 -6.91 1.99 -9.61
CA THR A 29 -6.37 0.77 -10.21
C THR A 29 -4.85 0.88 -10.23
N VAL A 30 -4.19 -0.15 -9.70
CA VAL A 30 -2.73 -0.22 -9.60
C VAL A 30 -2.23 -1.56 -10.14
N LYS A 31 -0.96 -1.61 -10.53
CA LYS A 31 -0.31 -2.84 -10.96
C LYS A 31 0.87 -3.16 -10.05
N ILE A 32 0.89 -4.38 -9.50
CA ILE A 32 2.01 -4.89 -8.70
C ILE A 32 3.15 -5.24 -9.65
N ARG A 33 4.37 -4.78 -9.37
CA ARG A 33 5.59 -5.15 -10.12
C ARG A 33 6.35 -6.28 -9.48
N LEU A 34 6.36 -6.31 -8.14
CA LEU A 34 7.14 -7.24 -7.32
C LEU A 34 6.61 -7.17 -5.90
N VAL A 35 6.60 -8.31 -5.22
CA VAL A 35 6.40 -8.37 -3.78
C VAL A 35 7.66 -8.92 -3.14
N LYS A 36 8.18 -8.22 -2.12
CA LYS A 36 9.37 -8.65 -1.37
C LYS A 36 9.33 -8.18 0.07
N LYS A 37 10.18 -8.76 0.91
CA LYS A 37 10.41 -8.26 2.27
C LYS A 37 11.35 -7.07 2.24
N GLU A 38 10.97 -5.99 2.91
CA GLU A 38 11.78 -4.77 3.02
C GLU A 38 11.81 -4.29 4.47
N ILE A 39 12.94 -3.68 4.86
CA ILE A 39 13.05 -3.01 6.14
C ILE A 39 12.37 -1.65 6.04
N VAL A 40 11.22 -1.52 6.69
CA VAL A 40 10.44 -0.30 6.76
C VAL A 40 10.82 0.46 8.02
N LYS A 41 11.15 1.74 7.87
CA LYS A 41 11.32 2.66 9.01
C LYS A 41 9.95 3.18 9.43
N GLY A 42 9.46 2.69 10.56
CA GLY A 42 8.25 3.16 11.21
C GLY A 42 8.44 4.51 11.90
N ILE A 43 7.33 5.03 12.44
CA ILE A 43 7.29 6.28 13.18
C ILE A 43 8.14 6.14 14.45
N GLY A 44 9.08 7.07 14.67
CA GLY A 44 10.01 7.02 15.80
C GLY A 44 11.30 6.23 15.53
N GLY A 45 11.61 5.91 14.27
CA GLY A 45 12.90 5.33 13.87
C GLY A 45 13.02 3.83 14.08
N LYS A 46 11.95 3.16 14.55
CA LYS A 46 11.89 1.70 14.62
C LYS A 46 11.94 1.11 13.22
N GLN A 47 12.76 0.09 13.04
CA GLN A 47 12.87 -0.66 11.80
C GLN A 47 12.12 -1.97 11.96
N GLU A 48 11.22 -2.26 11.02
CA GLU A 48 10.44 -3.50 11.00
C GLU A 48 10.54 -4.12 9.61
N GLU A 49 10.77 -5.43 9.56
CA GLU A 49 10.71 -6.18 8.31
C GLU A 49 9.25 -6.39 7.93
N CYS A 50 8.83 -5.77 6.83
CA CYS A 50 7.46 -5.85 6.32
C CYS A 50 7.45 -6.46 4.92
N THR A 51 6.35 -7.13 4.57
CA THR A 51 6.09 -7.52 3.18
C THR A 51 5.58 -6.30 2.42
N VAL A 52 6.26 -5.95 1.33
CA VAL A 52 5.99 -4.75 0.55
C VAL A 52 5.72 -5.14 -0.91
N ALA A 53 4.59 -4.66 -1.44
CA ALA A 53 4.27 -4.71 -2.85
C ALA A 53 4.74 -3.42 -3.52
N GLN A 54 5.69 -3.54 -4.45
CA GLN A 54 6.14 -2.45 -5.30
C GLN A 54 5.10 -2.21 -6.39
N ILE A 55 4.55 -1.00 -6.44
CA ILE A 55 3.49 -0.64 -7.37
C ILE A 55 4.07 0.15 -8.54
N GLU A 56 3.61 -0.15 -9.76
CA GLU A 56 4.04 0.58 -10.96
C GLU A 56 3.56 2.04 -10.93
N ASN A 57 4.51 2.96 -11.13
CA ASN A 57 4.28 4.41 -11.14
C ASN A 57 3.55 4.96 -9.90
N ASN A 58 3.64 4.25 -8.78
CA ASN A 58 3.00 4.65 -7.53
C ASN A 58 3.88 4.27 -6.33
N LYS A 59 3.50 4.75 -5.15
CA LYS A 59 4.16 4.39 -3.90
C LYS A 59 3.99 2.89 -3.62
N PRO A 60 4.96 2.25 -2.95
CA PRO A 60 4.82 0.86 -2.54
C PRO A 60 3.70 0.69 -1.50
N LEU A 61 3.09 -0.48 -1.46
CA LEU A 61 2.05 -0.83 -0.49
C LEU A 61 2.59 -1.85 0.52
N ILE A 62 2.50 -1.55 1.81
CA ILE A 62 2.79 -2.53 2.86
C ILE A 62 1.61 -3.52 2.92
N LEU A 63 1.91 -4.81 2.76
CA LEU A 63 0.92 -5.87 2.80
C LEU A 63 0.74 -6.38 4.23
N ASN A 64 -0.48 -6.27 4.74
CA ASN A 64 -0.92 -7.01 5.91
C ASN A 64 -1.54 -8.36 5.50
N VAL A 65 -1.90 -9.19 6.48
CA VAL A 65 -2.49 -10.52 6.24
C VAL A 65 -3.76 -10.46 5.39
N THR A 66 -4.62 -9.45 5.60
CA THR A 66 -5.86 -9.28 4.84
C THR A 66 -5.57 -8.97 3.37
N ASN A 67 -4.65 -8.06 3.09
CA ASN A 67 -4.24 -7.70 1.74
C ASN A 67 -3.64 -8.93 1.02
N SER A 68 -2.74 -9.66 1.68
CA SER A 68 -2.12 -10.86 1.10
C SER A 68 -3.14 -11.94 0.77
N ARG A 69 -4.13 -12.17 1.64
CA ARG A 69 -5.22 -13.14 1.37
C ARG A 69 -6.06 -12.73 0.17
N MET A 70 -6.35 -11.44 0.02
CA MET A 70 -7.11 -10.94 -1.13
C MET A 70 -6.33 -11.11 -2.43
N ILE A 71 -5.04 -10.76 -2.45
CA ILE A 71 -4.18 -10.95 -3.63
C ILE A 71 -4.07 -12.43 -3.99
N GLN A 72 -3.85 -13.31 -2.99
CA GLN A 72 -3.86 -14.76 -3.18
C GLN A 72 -5.16 -15.25 -3.85
N GLN A 73 -6.32 -14.75 -3.43
CA GLN A 73 -7.61 -15.12 -4.02
C GLN A 73 -7.76 -14.62 -5.46
N ILE A 74 -7.27 -13.42 -5.76
CA ILE A 74 -7.33 -12.83 -7.12
C ILE A 74 -6.46 -13.61 -8.10
N TYR A 75 -5.22 -13.96 -7.71
CA TYR A 75 -4.28 -14.68 -8.57
C TYR A 75 -4.40 -16.21 -8.49
N GLY A 76 -5.13 -16.74 -7.51
CA GLY A 76 -5.33 -18.19 -7.33
C GLY A 76 -4.11 -18.95 -6.82
N THR A 77 -3.08 -18.25 -6.35
CA THR A 77 -1.79 -18.82 -5.92
C THR A 77 -1.28 -18.16 -4.64
N PRO A 78 -0.74 -18.94 -3.68
CA PRO A 78 -0.12 -18.39 -2.47
C PRO A 78 1.31 -17.87 -2.69
N TYR A 79 1.90 -18.10 -3.87
CA TYR A 79 3.28 -17.70 -4.17
C TYR A 79 3.32 -16.24 -4.62
N ILE A 80 4.16 -15.44 -3.96
CA ILE A 80 4.22 -13.98 -4.15
C ILE A 80 4.86 -13.59 -5.49
N GLU A 81 5.66 -14.49 -6.04
CA GLU A 81 6.34 -14.36 -7.33
C GLU A 81 5.34 -14.33 -8.50
N ASP A 82 4.17 -14.93 -8.32
CA ASP A 82 3.11 -15.02 -9.33
C ASP A 82 2.13 -13.83 -9.28
N TRP A 83 2.32 -12.88 -8.34
CA TRP A 83 1.40 -11.76 -8.12
C TRP A 83 1.69 -10.50 -8.96
N ALA A 84 2.49 -10.59 -10.02
CA ALA A 84 2.91 -9.47 -10.88
C ALA A 84 2.71 -9.74 -12.37
#